data_AF-A0A5P8ALZ0-F1
#
_entry.id   AF-A0A5P8ALZ0-F1
#
_cell.length_a   1.000
_cell.length_b   1.000
_cell.length_c   1.000
_cell.angle_alpha   90.00
_cell.angle_beta   90.00
_cell.angle_gamma   90.00
#
_symmetry.space_group_name_H-M   'P 1'
#
loop_
_entity.id
_entity.type
_entity.pdbx_description
1 polymer ?
#
loop_
_entity_poly.entity_id
_entity_poly.type
_entity_poly.pdbx_seq_one_letter_code
_entity_poly.pdbx_strand_id
1 'polypeptide(L)'
;SYFEPTGPYLMVNVTGVDGKGNELLSPRYVEFPIKPGTTLTKEKIEYYVEWALDATAYKEFRVVELDPSAKIEVTYYDKNKKKEETKSFPITEKGFVVPDLSEHIKNPGFNL
;
A
#
# COMPACT_ATOMS: atom_id res chain seq x y z
N SER A 1 -14.03 5.98 3.39
CA SER A 1 -15.37 5.46 3.74
C SER A 1 -15.46 5.39 5.27
N TYR A 2 -16.65 5.50 5.88
CA TYR A 2 -16.80 5.23 7.33
C TYR A 2 -16.88 3.70 7.63
N PHE A 3 -17.17 2.90 6.60
CA PHE A 3 -17.27 1.44 6.68
C PHE A 3 -16.11 0.76 5.95
N GLU A 4 -15.81 -0.48 6.33
CA GLU A 4 -14.80 -1.33 5.68
C GLU A 4 -14.94 -1.33 4.15
N PRO A 5 -13.83 -1.29 3.41
CA PRO A 5 -13.85 -1.41 1.95
C PRO A 5 -14.53 -2.72 1.53
N THR A 6 -15.39 -2.66 0.52
CA THR A 6 -16.12 -3.83 0.00
C THR A 6 -15.30 -4.65 -1.01
N GLY A 7 -14.06 -4.25 -1.29
CA GLY A 7 -13.17 -4.87 -2.27
C GLY A 7 -11.69 -4.62 -1.92
N PRO A 8 -10.76 -5.09 -2.75
CA PRO A 8 -9.32 -4.91 -2.52
C PRO A 8 -8.94 -3.44 -2.35
N TYR A 9 -8.04 -3.16 -1.42
CA TYR A 9 -7.56 -1.82 -1.15
C TYR A 9 -6.06 -1.82 -0.84
N LEU A 10 -5.39 -0.72 -1.19
CA LEU A 10 -4.03 -0.41 -0.77
C LEU A 10 -4.12 0.44 0.51
N MET A 11 -3.55 -0.06 1.60
CA MET A 11 -3.40 0.66 2.84
C MET A 11 -2.00 1.26 2.89
N VAL A 12 -1.92 2.57 2.73
CA VAL A 12 -0.67 3.33 2.78
C VAL A 12 -0.41 3.76 4.22
N ASN A 13 0.71 3.30 4.80
CA ASN A 13 1.11 3.65 6.15
C ASN A 13 2.59 4.11 6.18
N VAL A 14 2.80 5.37 5.82
CA VAL A 14 4.14 5.92 5.58
C VAL A 14 4.59 6.90 6.66
N THR A 15 5.85 6.81 7.06
CA THR A 15 6.52 7.83 7.88
C THR A 15 7.31 8.76 6.97
N GLY A 16 7.06 10.06 7.05
CA GLY A 16 7.85 11.06 6.34
C GLY A 16 9.09 11.44 7.14
N VAL A 17 10.28 11.34 6.55
CA VAL A 17 11.55 11.76 7.15
C VAL A 17 12.24 12.80 6.28
N ASP A 18 13.05 13.68 6.90
CA ASP A 18 13.94 14.58 6.17
C ASP A 18 15.21 13.84 5.68
N GLY A 19 16.05 14.50 4.88
CA GLY A 19 17.32 13.93 4.39
C GLY A 19 18.36 13.63 5.48
N LYS A 20 18.08 13.92 6.75
CA LYS A 20 18.90 13.58 7.92
C LYS A 20 18.26 12.46 8.76
N GLY A 21 17.10 11.95 8.37
CA GLY A 21 16.36 10.91 9.08
C GLY A 21 15.49 11.41 10.23
N ASN A 22 15.27 12.72 10.37
CA ASN A 22 14.34 13.24 11.37
C ASN A 22 12.91 13.04 10.88
N GLU A 23 12.05 12.49 11.74
CA GLU A 23 10.63 12.34 11.45
C GLU A 23 9.97 13.73 11.28
N LEU A 24 9.40 13.95 10.10
CA LEU A 24 8.61 15.13 9.77
C LEU A 24 7.12 14.86 9.87
N LEU A 25 6.71 13.61 9.62
CA LEU A 25 5.32 13.19 9.59
C LEU A 25 5.17 11.77 10.15
N SER A 26 4.36 11.65 11.20
CA SER A 26 3.99 10.36 11.76
C SER A 26 3.06 9.58 10.83
N PRO A 27 3.12 8.23 10.88
CA PRO A 27 2.32 7.38 10.00
C PRO A 27 0.83 7.74 10.04
N ARG A 28 0.27 7.93 8.84
CA ARG A 28 -1.18 8.06 8.66
C ARG A 28 -1.67 7.01 7.70
N TYR A 29 -2.69 6.29 8.16
CA TYR A 29 -3.39 5.31 7.35
C TYR A 29 -4.29 6.01 6.35
N VAL A 30 -4.02 5.78 5.07
CA VAL A 30 -4.89 6.17 3.96
C VAL A 30 -5.18 4.94 3.12
N GLU A 31 -6.46 4.69 2.86
CA GLU A 31 -6.90 3.56 2.06
C GLU A 31 -7.29 4.01 0.66
N PHE A 32 -6.72 3.35 -0.35
CA PHE A 32 -7.05 3.55 -1.76
C PHE A 32 -7.68 2.29 -2.34
N PRO A 33 -8.87 2.35 -2.95
CA PRO A 33 -9.45 1.18 -3.59
C PRO A 33 -8.60 0.78 -4.80
N ILE A 34 -8.29 -0.52 -4.92
CA ILE A 34 -7.56 -1.09 -6.05
C ILE A 34 -8.34 -2.26 -6.66
N LYS A 35 -7.98 -2.64 -7.89
CA LYS A 35 -8.64 -3.73 -8.61
C LYS A 35 -7.65 -4.85 -8.93
N PRO A 36 -8.05 -6.13 -8.79
CA PRO A 36 -7.27 -7.24 -9.32
C PRO A 36 -6.96 -7.05 -10.81
N GLY A 37 -5.78 -7.49 -11.24
CA GLY A 37 -5.29 -7.27 -12.60
C GLY A 37 -4.62 -5.91 -12.83
N THR A 38 -4.72 -4.96 -11.89
CA THR A 38 -3.99 -3.68 -11.98
C THR A 38 -2.49 -3.92 -11.79
N THR A 39 -1.65 -3.34 -12.65
CA THR A 39 -0.20 -3.28 -12.42
C THR A 39 0.14 -2.11 -11.52
N LEU A 40 0.71 -2.40 -10.35
CA LEU A 40 1.27 -1.42 -9.41
C LEU A 40 2.78 -1.36 -9.60
N THR A 41 3.24 -0.27 -10.22
CA THR A 41 4.66 0.07 -10.45
C THR A 41 5.17 0.99 -9.35
N LYS A 42 6.49 1.14 -9.23
CA LYS A 42 7.12 2.10 -8.31
C LYS A 42 6.52 3.50 -8.45
N GLU A 43 6.46 4.03 -9.68
CA GLU A 43 5.87 5.34 -9.97
C GLU A 43 4.42 5.47 -9.44
N LYS A 44 3.57 4.45 -9.62
CA LYS A 44 2.20 4.50 -9.08
C LYS A 44 2.16 4.48 -7.57
N ILE A 45 3.07 3.74 -6.93
CA ILE A 45 3.18 3.71 -5.47
C ILE A 45 3.60 5.08 -4.95
N GLU A 46 4.57 5.74 -5.58
CA GLU A 46 4.97 7.11 -5.24
C GLU A 46 3.78 8.08 -5.32
N TYR A 47 2.96 8.01 -6.38
CA TYR A 47 1.74 8.82 -6.47
C TYR A 47 0.72 8.54 -5.36
N TYR A 48 0.51 7.28 -4.96
CA TYR A 48 -0.38 6.96 -3.83
C TYR A 48 0.15 7.53 -2.51
N VAL A 49 1.47 7.51 -2.32
CA VAL A 49 2.10 8.12 -1.15
C VAL A 49 1.93 9.64 -1.18
N GLU A 50 2.17 10.30 -2.32
CA GLU A 50 1.91 11.74 -2.47
C GLU A 50 0.46 12.10 -2.19
N TRP A 51 -0.51 11.33 -2.71
CA TRP A 51 -1.93 11.56 -2.40
C TRP A 51 -2.26 11.31 -0.93
N ALA A 52 -1.57 10.39 -0.26
CA ALA A 52 -1.70 10.19 1.18
C ALA A 52 -1.14 11.40 1.96
N LEU A 53 -0.04 12.01 1.51
CA LEU A 53 0.51 13.24 2.07
C LEU A 53 -0.41 14.44 1.82
N ASP A 54 -1.05 14.53 0.65
CA ASP A 54 -2.00 15.59 0.31
C ASP A 54 -3.24 15.60 1.22
N ALA A 55 -3.61 14.44 1.77
CA ALA A 55 -4.67 14.35 2.77
C ALA A 55 -4.27 14.98 4.13
N THR A 56 -3.04 15.48 4.27
CA THR A 56 -2.48 16.05 5.50
C THR A 56 -2.10 17.53 5.35
N ALA A 57 -1.39 18.09 6.34
CA ALA A 57 -0.85 19.45 6.28
C ALA A 57 0.32 19.61 5.29
N TYR A 58 0.78 18.52 4.67
CA TYR A 58 1.99 18.44 3.86
C TYR A 58 1.71 18.39 2.35
N LYS A 59 0.63 19.02 1.90
CA LYS A 59 0.24 19.15 0.47
C LYS A 59 1.33 19.74 -0.45
N GLU A 60 2.33 20.38 0.15
CA GLU A 60 3.46 21.00 -0.56
C GLU A 60 4.69 20.09 -0.64
N PHE A 61 4.66 18.92 0.01
CA PHE A 61 5.76 17.97 0.03
C PHE A 61 5.64 17.01 -1.15
N ARG A 62 6.78 16.71 -1.77
CA ARG A 62 6.90 15.68 -2.79
C ARG A 62 7.74 14.52 -2.27
N VAL A 63 7.42 13.32 -2.73
CA VAL A 63 8.23 12.15 -2.41
C VAL A 63 9.52 12.26 -3.20
N VAL A 64 10.65 12.33 -2.51
CA VAL A 64 11.98 12.35 -3.14
C VAL A 64 12.42 10.93 -3.48
N GLU A 65 12.23 10.02 -2.52
CA GLU A 65 12.60 8.62 -2.64
C GLU A 65 11.76 7.78 -1.67
N LEU A 66 11.42 6.56 -2.08
CA LEU A 66 10.88 5.52 -1.19
C LEU A 66 12.03 4.64 -0.71
N ASP A 67 11.93 4.13 0.53
CA ASP A 67 12.89 3.15 1.04
C ASP A 67 13.02 1.99 0.04
N PRO A 68 14.23 1.68 -0.47
CA PRO A 68 14.42 0.64 -1.48
C PRO A 68 14.08 -0.77 -0.97
N SER A 69 13.97 -0.96 0.34
CA SER A 69 13.53 -2.20 0.99
C SER A 69 12.02 -2.29 1.18
N ALA A 70 11.27 -1.22 0.88
CA ALA A 70 9.82 -1.21 1.00
C ALA A 70 9.17 -2.26 0.08
N LYS A 71 8.09 -2.84 0.59
CA LYS A 71 7.37 -3.94 -0.04
C LYS A 71 5.88 -3.79 0.23
N ILE A 72 5.07 -4.31 -0.68
CA ILE A 72 3.64 -4.45 -0.45
C ILE A 72 3.38 -5.82 0.14
N GLU A 73 2.66 -5.90 1.26
CA GLU A 73 2.29 -7.16 1.88
C GLU A 73 0.79 -7.33 1.98
N VAL A 74 0.31 -8.53 1.70
CA VAL A 74 -1.09 -8.92 1.93
C VAL A 74 -1.11 -10.21 2.73
N THR A 75 -1.82 -10.19 3.84
CA THR A 75 -2.01 -11.34 4.73
C THR A 75 -3.47 -11.75 4.69
N TYR A 76 -3.73 -13.04 4.50
CA TYR A 76 -5.09 -13.59 4.47
C TYR A 76 -5.11 -15.04 4.96
N TYR A 77 -6.28 -15.51 5.37
CA TYR A 77 -6.48 -16.91 5.74
C TYR A 77 -6.78 -17.76 4.51
N ASP A 78 -5.87 -18.66 4.16
CA ASP A 78 -6.07 -19.63 3.08
C ASP A 78 -7.06 -20.71 3.56
N LYS A 79 -8.27 -20.69 2.99
CA LYS A 79 -9.36 -21.63 3.31
C LYS A 79 -9.02 -23.09 2.98
N ASN A 80 -8.18 -23.31 1.97
CA ASN A 80 -7.82 -24.64 1.50
C ASN A 80 -6.75 -25.25 2.42
N LYS A 81 -5.75 -24.45 2.80
CA LYS A 81 -4.64 -24.89 3.68
C LYS A 81 -4.95 -24.73 5.18
N LYS A 82 -6.05 -24.05 5.52
CA LYS A 82 -6.46 -23.73 6.90
C LYS A 82 -5.38 -23.01 7.71
N LYS A 83 -4.66 -22.09 7.07
CA LYS A 83 -3.57 -21.32 7.71
C LYS A 83 -3.51 -19.90 7.18
N GLU A 84 -2.85 -19.04 7.95
CA GLU A 84 -2.50 -17.69 7.49
C GLU A 84 -1.39 -17.77 6.43
N GLU A 85 -1.54 -16.98 5.38
CA GLU A 85 -0.56 -16.83 4.30
C GLU A 85 -0.30 -15.34 4.09
N THR A 86 0.98 -14.97 4.08
CA THR A 86 1.44 -13.62 3.74
C THR A 86 2.16 -13.68 2.41
N LYS A 87 1.76 -12.80 1.50
CA LYS A 87 2.44 -12.58 0.23
C LYS A 87 3.07 -11.20 0.23
N SER A 88 4.35 -11.14 -0.14
CA SER A 88 5.11 -9.91 -0.25
C SER A 88 5.47 -9.63 -1.71
N PHE A 89 5.29 -8.39 -2.15
CA PHE A 89 5.59 -7.94 -3.50
C PHE A 89 6.61 -6.79 -3.45
N PRO A 90 7.74 -6.90 -4.16
CA PRO A 90 8.72 -5.82 -4.21
C PRO A 90 8.18 -4.65 -5.04
N ILE A 91 8.56 -3.43 -4.65
CA ILE A 91 8.23 -2.21 -5.39
C ILE A 91 9.32 -1.99 -6.45
N THR A 92 8.97 -2.15 -7.72
CA THR A 92 9.91 -2.06 -8.85
C THR A 92 9.31 -1.25 -9.99
N GLU A 93 10.15 -0.79 -10.92
CA GLU A 93 9.70 -0.08 -12.14
C GLU A 93 8.71 -0.93 -12.97
N LYS A 94 8.98 -2.24 -13.09
CA LYS A 94 8.08 -3.18 -13.78
C LYS A 94 6.78 -3.38 -13.00
N GLY A 95 6.84 -3.26 -11.69
CA GLY A 95 5.71 -3.47 -10.79
C GLY A 95 5.30 -4.93 -10.64
N PHE A 96 4.15 -5.13 -10.01
CA PHE A 96 3.47 -6.41 -9.90
C PHE A 96 1.99 -6.27 -10.28
N VAL A 97 1.38 -7.38 -10.69
CA VAL A 97 -0.05 -7.43 -10.96
C VAL A 97 -0.79 -7.81 -9.68
N VAL A 98 -1.75 -7.00 -9.27
CA VAL A 98 -2.58 -7.27 -8.08
C VAL A 98 -3.33 -8.59 -8.29
N PRO A 99 -3.11 -9.62 -7.43
CA PRO A 99 -3.79 -10.90 -7.55
C PRO A 99 -5.26 -10.78 -7.15
N ASP A 100 -6.09 -11.65 -7.73
CA ASP A 100 -7.44 -11.88 -7.23
C ASP A 100 -7.37 -12.88 -6.07
N LEU A 101 -7.81 -12.44 -4.88
CA LEU A 101 -7.87 -13.26 -3.66
C LEU A 101 -9.31 -13.55 -3.22
N SER A 102 -10.30 -13.27 -4.08
CA SER A 102 -11.73 -13.35 -3.76
C SER A 102 -12.20 -14.73 -3.28
N GLU A 103 -11.51 -15.80 -3.68
CA GLU A 103 -11.73 -17.17 -3.15
C GLU A 103 -11.53 -17.22 -1.62
N HIS A 104 -10.54 -16.49 -1.11
CA HIS A 104 -10.15 -16.50 0.29
C HIS A 104 -10.76 -15.33 1.09
N ILE A 105 -10.71 -14.10 0.55
CA ILE A 105 -11.10 -12.87 1.23
C ILE A 105 -11.73 -11.87 0.26
N LYS A 106 -12.79 -11.16 0.69
CA LYS A 106 -13.54 -10.22 -0.18
C LYS A 106 -12.82 -8.88 -0.36
N ASN A 107 -12.16 -8.41 0.70
CA ASN A 107 -11.53 -7.11 0.80
C ASN A 107 -10.08 -7.24 1.31
N PRO A 108 -9.18 -7.86 0.53
CA PRO A 108 -7.77 -7.94 0.92
C PRO A 108 -7.15 -6.54 1.04
N GLY A 109 -6.55 -6.27 2.19
CA GLY A 109 -5.73 -5.09 2.44
C GLY A 109 -4.28 -5.35 2.03
N PHE A 110 -3.81 -4.61 1.03
CA PHE A 110 -2.42 -4.59 0.60
C PHE A 110 -1.72 -3.47 1.35
N ASN A 111 -0.81 -3.81 2.25
CA ASN A 111 -0.14 -2.85 3.13
C ASN A 111 1.15 -2.36 2.50
N LEU A 112 1.33 -1.03 2.48
CA LEU A 112 2.54 -0.32 2.14
C LEU A 112 3.14 0.34 3.38
#